data_AF-A0A9D7M4Z9-F1
#
_entry.id   AF-A0A9D7M4Z9-F1
#
_cell.length_a   1.000
_cell.length_b   1.000
_cell.length_c   1.000
_cell.angle_alpha   90.00
_cell.angle_beta   90.00
_cell.angle_gamma   90.00
#
_symmetry.space_group_name_H-M   'P 1'
#
loop_
_entity.id
_entity.type
_entity.pdbx_description
1 polymer ?
#
loop_
_entity_poly.entity_id
_entity_poly.type
_entity_poly.pdbx_seq_one_letter_code
_entity_poly.pdbx_strand_id
1 'polypeptide(L)'
;MNVGFGLWNYFVKVNLQGTFSTFFNQLINYNYDKNLLPEDDAESLRFENELLKIKLRAELGAKDVGNFPTHEVPPEVENEFLKTFEKVELFLRSAESHEEVSVYEFAGRPVYLSEKDLSDEQISTELNRLIELLIEKKIAFTVLSKISDRLIYKFVTEDLFKALTLKVPIPGMTTHFIYEELQPINEYDSRKACENFYGSIFQK
;
A
#
# COMPACT_ATOMS: atom_id res chain seq x y z
N MET A 1 -28.42 1.95 -15.61
CA MET A 1 -29.53 1.88 -14.63
C MET A 1 -29.60 0.46 -14.12
N ASN A 2 -29.31 0.25 -12.82
CA ASN A 2 -29.56 -0.96 -12.01
C ASN A 2 -28.85 -2.27 -12.41
N VAL A 3 -28.28 -3.11 -11.54
CA VAL A 3 -27.82 -3.10 -10.13
C VAL A 3 -27.12 -4.46 -9.96
N GLY A 4 -26.14 -4.58 -9.06
CA GLY A 4 -25.90 -5.84 -8.34
C GLY A 4 -24.67 -6.67 -8.73
N PHE A 5 -23.50 -6.25 -8.26
CA PHE A 5 -22.36 -7.15 -8.01
C PHE A 5 -22.04 -7.18 -6.50
N GLY A 6 -23.09 -7.40 -5.71
CA GLY A 6 -22.98 -7.85 -4.33
C GLY A 6 -23.42 -9.30 -4.24
N LEU A 7 -22.75 -10.08 -3.38
CA LEU A 7 -23.20 -11.35 -2.77
C LEU A 7 -22.73 -12.71 -3.34
N TRP A 8 -21.98 -12.80 -4.45
CA TRP A 8 -21.57 -14.14 -4.96
C TRP A 8 -20.24 -14.72 -4.44
N ASN A 9 -19.49 -14.01 -3.59
CA ASN A 9 -18.27 -14.56 -2.97
C ASN A 9 -18.40 -14.90 -1.47
N TYR A 10 -19.60 -14.79 -0.88
CA TYR A 10 -19.77 -14.84 0.58
C TYR A 10 -20.21 -16.20 1.17
N PHE A 11 -20.40 -17.27 0.36
CA PHE A 11 -21.00 -18.51 0.87
C PHE A 11 -20.16 -19.80 0.79
N VAL A 12 -18.88 -19.73 0.37
CA VAL A 12 -18.01 -20.94 0.38
C VAL A 12 -16.75 -20.78 1.26
N LYS A 13 -16.46 -19.59 1.79
CA LYS A 13 -15.26 -19.35 2.62
C LYS A 13 -15.46 -19.43 4.14
N VAL A 14 -16.63 -19.83 4.63
CA VAL A 14 -16.93 -19.81 6.08
C VAL A 14 -16.41 -21.04 6.85
N ASN A 15 -15.82 -22.06 6.20
CA ASN A 15 -15.36 -23.27 6.92
C ASN A 15 -13.90 -23.69 6.68
N LEU A 16 -13.08 -22.85 6.06
CA LEU A 16 -11.64 -23.14 5.86
C LEU A 16 -10.68 -22.19 6.59
N GLN A 17 -11.13 -21.00 7.00
CA GLN A 17 -10.25 -20.04 7.69
C GLN A 17 -9.85 -20.51 9.09
N GLY A 18 -10.75 -21.19 9.82
CA GLY A 18 -10.46 -21.73 11.15
C GLY A 18 -9.59 -23.00 11.11
N THR A 19 -9.82 -23.88 10.14
CA THR A 19 -9.13 -25.18 10.06
C THR A 19 -7.75 -25.08 9.41
N PHE A 20 -7.57 -24.23 8.39
CA PHE A 20 -6.26 -24.06 7.75
C PHE A 20 -5.29 -23.28 8.64
N SER A 21 -5.73 -22.19 9.27
CA SER A 21 -4.90 -21.44 10.22
C SER A 21 -4.50 -22.29 11.44
N THR A 22 -5.43 -23.09 11.97
CA THR A 22 -5.12 -24.03 13.07
C THR A 22 -4.19 -25.14 12.63
N PHE A 23 -4.35 -25.68 11.42
CA PHE A 23 -3.46 -26.69 10.85
C PHE A 23 -2.06 -26.15 10.54
N PHE A 24 -1.96 -24.90 10.07
CA PHE A 24 -0.69 -24.23 9.79
C PHE A 24 0.02 -23.85 11.09
N ASN A 25 -0.71 -23.36 12.10
CA ASN A 25 -0.19 -23.15 13.46
C ASN A 25 0.18 -24.48 14.13
N GLN A 26 -0.55 -25.56 13.86
CA GLN A 26 -0.14 -26.91 14.27
C GLN A 26 1.11 -27.36 13.53
N LEU A 27 1.27 -27.13 12.22
CA LEU A 27 2.51 -27.44 11.50
C LEU A 27 3.71 -26.64 12.03
N ILE A 28 3.51 -25.35 12.36
CA ILE A 28 4.52 -24.51 13.00
C ILE A 28 4.87 -25.06 14.40
N ASN A 29 3.86 -25.44 15.20
CA ASN A 29 4.07 -25.98 16.55
C ASN A 29 4.55 -27.44 16.57
N TYR A 30 4.26 -28.23 15.54
CA TYR A 30 4.66 -29.64 15.40
C TYR A 30 6.08 -29.75 14.84
N ASN A 31 6.58 -28.73 14.14
CA ASN A 31 7.98 -28.59 13.73
C ASN A 31 8.90 -28.02 14.82
N TYR A 32 8.45 -27.94 16.08
CA TYR A 32 9.33 -27.77 17.25
C TYR A 32 10.04 -29.08 17.65
N ASP A 33 10.15 -30.04 16.73
CA ASP A 33 11.10 -31.14 16.85
C ASP A 33 12.48 -30.59 16.43
N LYS A 34 13.35 -30.37 17.42
CA LYS A 34 14.67 -29.70 17.31
C LYS A 34 15.65 -30.33 16.30
N ASN A 35 15.24 -31.35 15.55
CA ASN A 35 16.06 -32.14 14.65
C ASN A 35 15.79 -31.86 13.15
N LEU A 36 14.86 -30.96 12.81
CA LEU A 36 14.51 -30.60 11.42
C LEU A 36 14.87 -29.16 11.03
N LEU A 37 15.26 -28.33 11.99
CA LEU A 37 15.76 -26.99 11.71
C LEU A 37 17.28 -27.07 11.46
N PRO A 38 17.80 -26.42 10.42
CA PRO A 38 19.24 -26.30 10.23
C PRO A 38 19.87 -25.60 11.44
N GLU A 39 21.07 -26.02 11.83
CA GLU A 39 21.79 -25.48 12.99
C GLU A 39 22.22 -24.00 12.79
N ASP A 40 22.16 -23.51 11.54
CA ASP A 40 22.42 -22.12 11.17
C ASP A 40 21.13 -21.27 11.29
N ASP A 41 21.17 -20.27 12.18
CA ASP A 41 20.10 -19.31 12.41
C ASP A 41 19.63 -18.64 11.10
N ALA A 42 20.55 -18.39 10.16
CA ALA A 42 20.23 -17.78 8.87
C ALA A 42 19.45 -18.72 7.95
N GLU A 43 19.77 -20.02 7.97
CA GLU A 43 19.05 -21.03 7.19
C GLU A 43 17.66 -21.30 7.77
N SER A 44 17.54 -21.27 9.10
CA SER A 44 16.23 -21.34 9.79
C SER A 44 15.33 -20.16 9.41
N LEU A 45 15.87 -18.93 9.37
CA LEU A 45 15.12 -17.75 8.96
C LEU A 45 14.68 -17.81 7.49
N ARG A 46 15.51 -18.35 6.60
CA ARG A 46 15.13 -18.56 5.19
C ARG A 46 13.97 -19.53 5.07
N PHE A 47 13.97 -20.61 5.86
CA PHE A 47 12.85 -21.54 5.90
C PHE A 47 11.57 -20.88 6.42
N GLU A 48 11.66 -20.09 7.50
CA GLU A 48 10.52 -19.32 8.03
C GLU A 48 9.96 -18.36 6.97
N ASN A 49 10.82 -17.66 6.23
CA ASN A 49 10.40 -16.74 5.17
C ASN A 49 9.65 -17.45 4.05
N GLU A 50 10.14 -18.60 3.57
CA GLU A 50 9.45 -19.38 2.53
C GLU A 50 8.10 -19.89 3.02
N LEU A 51 8.02 -20.36 4.26
CA LEU A 51 6.76 -20.78 4.86
C LEU A 51 5.76 -19.62 4.96
N LEU A 52 6.23 -18.44 5.36
CA LEU A 52 5.40 -17.24 5.47
C LEU A 52 4.92 -16.76 4.09
N LYS A 53 5.77 -16.78 3.06
CA LYS A 53 5.35 -16.50 1.67
C LYS A 53 4.25 -17.44 1.20
N ILE A 54 4.38 -18.74 1.47
CA ILE A 54 3.36 -19.73 1.12
C ILE A 54 2.03 -19.41 1.83
N LYS A 55 2.08 -19.11 3.14
CA LYS A 55 0.91 -18.70 3.91
C LYS A 55 0.23 -17.47 3.31
N LEU A 56 0.98 -16.41 3.07
CA LEU A 56 0.47 -15.15 2.52
C LEU A 56 -0.13 -15.34 1.11
N ARG A 57 0.50 -16.16 0.26
CA ARG A 57 -0.04 -16.52 -1.06
C ARG A 57 -1.36 -17.27 -0.94
N ALA A 58 -1.46 -18.22 -0.01
CA ALA A 58 -2.65 -19.05 0.16
C ALA A 58 -3.83 -18.30 0.79
N GLU A 59 -3.59 -17.57 1.89
CA GLU A 59 -4.63 -16.90 2.67
C GLU A 59 -5.03 -15.54 2.07
N LEU A 60 -4.05 -14.80 1.53
CA LEU A 60 -4.23 -13.43 1.08
C LEU A 60 -4.24 -13.28 -0.45
N GLY A 61 -3.75 -14.27 -1.20
CA GLY A 61 -3.63 -14.20 -2.66
C GLY A 61 -2.44 -13.35 -3.13
N ALA A 62 -1.47 -13.07 -2.25
CA ALA A 62 -0.31 -12.21 -2.51
C ALA A 62 0.76 -12.93 -3.36
N LYS A 63 0.49 -13.13 -4.65
CA LYS A 63 1.29 -13.98 -5.56
C LYS A 63 2.78 -13.62 -5.60
N ASP A 64 3.08 -12.33 -5.60
CA ASP A 64 4.45 -11.81 -5.76
C ASP A 64 5.11 -11.37 -4.44
N VAL A 65 4.52 -11.71 -3.28
CA VAL A 65 5.07 -11.32 -1.98
C VAL A 65 6.45 -11.95 -1.76
N GLY A 66 7.40 -11.12 -1.32
CA GLY A 66 8.79 -11.54 -1.07
C GLY A 66 9.60 -11.84 -2.34
N ASN A 67 9.12 -11.45 -3.53
CA ASN A 67 9.91 -11.51 -4.77
C ASN A 67 10.66 -10.18 -4.95
N PHE A 68 11.88 -10.11 -4.42
CA PHE A 68 12.71 -8.92 -4.55
C PHE A 68 13.44 -8.89 -5.91
N PRO A 69 13.64 -7.71 -6.53
CA PRO A 69 14.33 -7.60 -7.82
C PRO A 69 15.81 -8.02 -7.75
N THR A 70 16.41 -7.93 -6.56
CA THR A 70 17.79 -8.32 -6.28
C THR A 70 17.80 -9.57 -5.40
N HIS A 71 18.68 -10.53 -5.72
CA HIS A 71 18.70 -11.85 -5.09
C HIS A 71 19.35 -11.90 -3.70
N GLU A 72 19.76 -10.77 -3.13
CA GLU A 72 20.51 -10.70 -1.87
C GLU A 72 19.80 -9.82 -0.84
N VAL A 73 18.62 -10.24 -0.40
CA VAL A 73 18.01 -9.67 0.81
C VAL A 73 18.44 -10.50 2.01
N PRO A 74 19.00 -9.89 3.08
CA PRO A 74 19.29 -10.59 4.32
C PRO A 74 18.02 -11.27 4.88
N PRO A 75 18.10 -12.52 5.37
CA PRO A 75 16.94 -13.27 5.85
C PRO A 75 16.11 -12.51 6.89
N GLU A 76 16.75 -11.75 7.76
CA GLU A 76 16.12 -10.95 8.82
C GLU A 76 15.27 -9.81 8.25
N VAL A 77 15.77 -9.14 7.22
CA VAL A 77 15.09 -8.01 6.56
C VAL A 77 13.86 -8.50 5.81
N GLU A 78 14.00 -9.62 5.10
CA GLU A 78 12.88 -10.26 4.44
C GLU A 78 11.83 -10.74 5.44
N ASN A 79 12.25 -11.33 6.56
CA ASN A 79 11.34 -11.81 7.60
C ASN A 79 10.51 -10.66 8.19
N GLU A 80 11.16 -9.55 8.55
CA GLU A 80 10.49 -8.35 9.06
C GLU A 80 9.53 -7.75 8.03
N PHE A 81 9.92 -7.72 6.74
CA PHE A 81 9.03 -7.29 5.67
C PHE A 81 7.78 -8.17 5.59
N LEU A 82 7.93 -9.49 5.55
CA LEU A 82 6.82 -10.43 5.43
C LEU A 82 5.88 -10.36 6.64
N LYS A 83 6.42 -10.24 7.85
CA LYS A 83 5.64 -10.06 9.09
C LYS A 83 4.90 -8.73 9.11
N THR A 84 5.54 -7.67 8.63
CA THR A 84 4.90 -6.36 8.50
C THR A 84 3.76 -6.42 7.49
N PHE A 85 4.01 -6.99 6.32
CA PHE A 85 2.99 -7.19 5.28
C PHE A 85 1.78 -7.97 5.81
N GLU A 86 2.01 -9.08 6.52
CA GLU A 86 0.95 -9.86 7.14
C GLU A 86 0.10 -9.03 8.10
N LYS A 87 0.74 -8.29 9.02
CA LYS A 87 0.04 -7.44 9.99
C LYS A 87 -0.83 -6.38 9.31
N VAL A 88 -0.30 -5.75 8.26
CA VAL A 88 -1.00 -4.71 7.49
C VAL A 88 -2.23 -5.29 6.78
N GLU A 89 -2.06 -6.41 6.07
CA GLU A 89 -3.16 -7.07 5.37
C GLU A 89 -4.23 -7.58 6.33
N LEU A 90 -3.84 -8.16 7.46
CA LEU A 90 -4.78 -8.59 8.49
C LEU A 90 -5.52 -7.40 9.10
N PHE A 91 -4.83 -6.28 9.35
CA PHE A 91 -5.46 -5.04 9.79
C PHE A 91 -6.52 -4.60 8.76
N LEU A 92 -6.14 -4.46 7.49
CA LEU A 92 -7.03 -4.04 6.40
C LEU A 92 -8.20 -5.01 6.14
N ARG A 93 -8.06 -6.30 6.43
CA ARG A 93 -9.15 -7.29 6.27
C ARG A 93 -10.05 -7.39 7.49
N SER A 94 -9.50 -7.26 8.69
CA SER A 94 -10.30 -7.08 9.92
C SER A 94 -11.07 -5.76 9.89
N ALA A 95 -10.66 -4.86 8.99
CA ALA A 95 -11.20 -3.54 8.77
C ALA A 95 -12.45 -3.46 7.90
N GLU A 96 -13.29 -4.49 7.82
CA GLU A 96 -14.65 -4.40 7.23
C GLU A 96 -15.55 -3.29 7.86
N SER A 97 -15.03 -2.50 8.81
CA SER A 97 -15.69 -1.41 9.52
C SER A 97 -14.85 -0.14 9.72
N HIS A 98 -13.68 0.02 9.09
CA HIS A 98 -12.86 1.21 9.38
C HIS A 98 -13.50 2.46 8.78
N GLU A 99 -13.82 3.41 9.66
CA GLU A 99 -14.28 4.73 9.26
C GLU A 99 -13.22 5.38 8.37
N GLU A 100 -13.64 5.75 7.16
CA GLU A 100 -12.86 6.59 6.29
C GLU A 100 -13.15 8.05 6.62
N VAL A 101 -12.11 8.88 6.52
CA VAL A 101 -12.21 10.32 6.63
C VAL A 101 -11.46 10.95 5.46
N SER A 102 -11.83 12.18 5.11
CA SER A 102 -11.04 12.90 4.10
C SER A 102 -9.65 13.22 4.64
N VAL A 103 -8.67 13.29 3.74
CA VAL A 103 -7.31 13.76 4.10
C VAL A 103 -7.37 15.13 4.76
N TYR A 104 -8.28 16.02 4.33
CA TYR A 104 -8.48 17.32 4.97
C TYR A 104 -8.85 17.21 6.45
N GLU A 105 -9.80 16.34 6.79
CA GLU A 105 -10.20 16.11 8.17
C GLU A 105 -9.10 15.43 8.98
N PHE A 106 -8.47 14.41 8.40
CA PHE A 106 -7.35 13.71 9.01
C PHE A 106 -6.16 14.62 9.32
N ALA A 107 -5.87 15.55 8.40
CA ALA A 107 -4.80 16.54 8.53
C ALA A 107 -5.12 17.64 9.57
N GLY A 108 -6.31 17.64 10.17
CA GLY A 108 -6.72 18.62 11.17
C GLY A 108 -7.33 19.90 10.57
N ARG A 109 -7.86 19.83 9.35
CA ARG A 109 -8.54 20.93 8.65
C ARG A 109 -7.66 22.18 8.50
N PRO A 110 -6.50 22.08 7.84
CA PRO A 110 -5.58 23.20 7.68
C PRO A 110 -6.26 24.36 6.94
N VAL A 111 -6.03 25.59 7.38
CA VAL A 111 -6.46 26.78 6.64
C VAL A 111 -5.48 27.04 5.50
N TYR A 112 -5.99 27.32 4.31
CA TYR A 112 -5.22 27.68 3.12
C TYR A 112 -6.05 28.62 2.23
N LEU A 113 -5.36 29.37 1.36
CA LEU A 113 -6.00 30.29 0.41
C LEU A 113 -6.25 29.61 -0.93
N SER A 114 -7.21 30.14 -1.70
CA SER A 114 -7.43 29.68 -3.07
C SER A 114 -6.19 29.97 -3.93
N GLU A 115 -5.88 29.05 -4.85
CA GLU A 115 -4.78 29.19 -5.81
C GLU A 115 -4.88 30.51 -6.62
N LYS A 116 -6.10 30.99 -6.87
CA LYS A 116 -6.37 32.23 -7.61
C LYS A 116 -5.98 33.51 -6.86
N ASP A 117 -5.86 33.43 -5.55
CA ASP A 117 -5.58 34.57 -4.67
C ASP A 117 -4.08 34.69 -4.32
N LEU A 118 -3.24 33.81 -4.88
CA LEU A 118 -1.82 33.69 -4.57
C LEU A 118 -0.93 33.92 -5.81
N SER A 119 0.19 34.63 -5.62
CA SER A 119 1.28 34.66 -6.60
C SER A 119 2.01 33.31 -6.66
N ASP A 120 2.82 33.09 -7.70
CA ASP A 120 3.59 31.85 -7.83
C ASP A 120 4.57 31.64 -6.65
N GLU A 121 5.21 32.71 -6.16
CA GLU A 121 6.12 32.64 -5.01
C GLU A 121 5.36 32.30 -3.71
N GLN A 122 4.16 32.86 -3.54
CA GLN A 122 3.31 32.54 -2.40
C GLN A 122 2.80 31.11 -2.46
N ILE A 123 2.50 30.60 -3.66
CA ILE A 123 2.13 29.21 -3.89
C ILE A 123 3.25 28.26 -3.50
N SER A 124 4.48 28.47 -3.97
CA SER A 124 5.59 27.58 -3.62
C SER A 124 5.83 27.56 -2.10
N THR A 125 5.71 28.71 -1.45
CA THR A 125 5.84 28.83 0.02
C THR A 125 4.73 28.07 0.74
N GLU A 126 3.49 28.28 0.33
CA GLU A 126 2.32 27.64 0.96
C GLU A 126 2.26 26.13 0.67
N LEU A 127 2.67 25.71 -0.53
CA LEU A 127 2.78 24.31 -0.89
C LEU A 127 3.78 23.58 0.02
N ASN A 128 4.97 24.15 0.26
CA ASN A 128 5.95 23.57 1.17
C ASN A 128 5.38 23.41 2.59
N ARG A 129 4.67 24.42 3.09
CA ARG A 129 4.00 24.37 4.39
C ARG A 129 2.98 23.23 4.47
N LEU A 130 2.16 23.05 3.43
CA LEU A 130 1.17 21.97 3.37
C LEU A 130 1.83 20.59 3.26
N ILE A 131 2.92 20.46 2.51
CA ILE A 131 3.69 19.21 2.40
C ILE A 131 4.26 18.81 3.76
N GLU A 132 4.90 19.74 4.48
CA GLU A 132 5.45 19.48 5.82
C GLU A 132 4.36 19.03 6.79
N LEU A 133 3.19 19.68 6.76
CA LEU A 133 2.04 19.32 7.56
C LEU A 133 1.54 17.90 7.25
N LEU A 134 1.44 17.55 5.97
CA LEU A 134 1.02 16.21 5.56
C LEU A 134 2.03 15.14 6.01
N ILE A 135 3.33 15.40 5.88
CA ILE A 135 4.39 14.48 6.32
C ILE A 135 4.33 14.25 7.84
N GLU A 136 4.09 15.30 8.62
CA GLU A 136 3.88 15.19 10.08
C GLU A 136 2.71 14.25 10.39
N LYS A 137 1.65 14.33 9.58
CA LYS A 137 0.47 13.47 9.65
C LYS A 137 0.65 12.10 9.00
N LYS A 138 1.85 11.70 8.58
CA LYS A 138 2.09 10.41 7.89
C LYS A 138 1.27 10.28 6.61
N ILE A 139 1.06 11.39 5.92
CA ILE A 139 0.55 11.44 4.56
C ILE A 139 1.66 11.95 3.67
N ALA A 140 1.95 11.20 2.62
CA ALA A 140 2.89 11.60 1.60
C ALA A 140 2.22 11.48 0.23
N PHE A 141 2.79 12.18 -0.75
CA PHE A 141 2.39 11.97 -2.13
C PHE A 141 3.58 12.07 -3.07
N THR A 142 3.41 11.55 -4.28
CA THR A 142 4.38 11.68 -5.36
C THR A 142 3.70 12.15 -6.63
N VAL A 143 4.45 12.94 -7.39
CA VAL A 143 4.08 13.41 -8.72
C VAL A 143 5.12 12.85 -9.68
N LEU A 144 4.70 11.99 -10.61
CA LEU A 144 5.61 11.36 -11.58
C LEU A 144 5.86 12.26 -12.79
N SER A 145 4.90 13.13 -13.10
CA SER A 145 4.91 14.08 -14.21
C SER A 145 5.60 15.39 -13.81
N LYS A 146 6.24 16.06 -14.78
CA LYS A 146 6.83 17.37 -14.55
C LYS A 146 5.77 18.46 -14.68
N ILE A 147 5.17 18.85 -13.56
CA ILE A 147 4.15 19.90 -13.47
C ILE A 147 4.62 21.05 -12.56
N SER A 148 3.94 22.20 -12.63
CA SER A 148 4.28 23.39 -11.84
C SER A 148 3.76 23.30 -10.40
N ASP A 149 4.41 24.02 -9.48
CA ASP A 149 3.97 24.12 -8.08
C ASP A 149 2.50 24.57 -7.95
N ARG A 150 2.04 25.45 -8.85
CA ARG A 150 0.64 25.89 -8.91
C ARG A 150 -0.32 24.73 -9.17
N LEU A 151 0.03 23.82 -10.07
CA LEU A 151 -0.77 22.61 -10.32
C LEU A 151 -0.69 21.64 -9.15
N ILE A 152 0.49 21.46 -8.53
CA ILE A 152 0.64 20.60 -7.35
C ILE A 152 -0.17 21.15 -6.18
N TYR A 153 -0.11 22.46 -5.94
CA TYR A 153 -0.88 23.14 -4.90
C TYR A 153 -2.40 22.98 -5.12
N LYS A 154 -2.84 23.17 -6.36
CA LYS A 154 -4.24 22.92 -6.73
C LYS A 154 -4.62 21.46 -6.47
N PHE A 155 -3.80 20.51 -6.88
CA PHE A 155 -4.01 19.09 -6.57
C PHE A 155 -4.15 18.84 -5.07
N VAL A 156 -3.22 19.36 -4.25
CA VAL A 156 -3.25 19.17 -2.79
C VAL A 156 -4.57 19.68 -2.20
N THR A 157 -4.96 20.90 -2.59
CA THR A 157 -6.09 21.62 -1.99
C THR A 157 -7.45 21.24 -2.55
N GLU A 158 -7.53 20.82 -3.82
CA GLU A 158 -8.79 20.50 -4.49
C GLU A 158 -9.04 18.99 -4.62
N ASP A 159 -8.00 18.15 -4.70
CA ASP A 159 -8.16 16.71 -4.97
C ASP A 159 -7.69 15.87 -3.79
N LEU A 160 -6.43 16.00 -3.37
CA LEU A 160 -5.85 15.20 -2.29
C LEU A 160 -6.63 15.38 -0.99
N PHE A 161 -6.97 16.61 -0.62
CA PHE A 161 -7.76 16.91 0.57
C PHE A 161 -9.17 16.30 0.55
N LYS A 162 -9.72 15.97 -0.63
CA LYS A 162 -10.99 15.25 -0.77
C LYS A 162 -10.81 13.73 -0.81
N ALA A 163 -9.60 13.23 -1.05
CA ALA A 163 -9.31 11.81 -1.06
C ALA A 163 -9.59 11.22 0.33
N LEU A 164 -10.05 9.96 0.36
CA LEU A 164 -10.35 9.24 1.58
C LEU A 164 -9.10 8.53 2.09
N THR A 165 -8.97 8.47 3.41
CA THR A 165 -7.95 7.69 4.12
C THR A 165 -8.58 7.05 5.35
N LEU A 166 -7.90 6.05 5.89
CA LEU A 166 -8.31 5.42 7.14
C LEU A 166 -8.22 6.43 8.29
N LYS A 167 -9.30 6.56 9.08
CA LYS A 167 -9.31 7.42 10.27
C LYS A 167 -8.26 7.01 11.30
N VAL A 168 -8.00 5.71 11.40
CA VAL A 168 -6.96 5.15 12.28
C VAL A 168 -5.74 4.83 11.42
N PRO A 169 -4.60 5.51 11.63
CA PRO A 169 -3.38 5.21 10.90
C PRO A 169 -2.84 3.85 11.32
N ILE A 170 -2.27 3.13 10.37
CA ILE A 170 -1.55 1.88 10.66
C ILE A 170 -0.20 2.25 11.29
N PRO A 171 0.10 1.79 12.52
CA PRO A 171 1.36 2.15 13.18
C PRO A 171 2.58 1.82 12.32
N GLY A 172 3.48 2.79 12.17
CA GLY A 172 4.70 2.63 11.37
C GLY A 172 4.52 2.79 9.86
N MET A 173 3.29 3.02 9.37
CA MET A 173 3.03 3.26 7.96
C MET A 173 2.75 4.73 7.66
N THR A 174 2.97 5.09 6.39
CA THR A 174 2.60 6.37 5.80
C THR A 174 1.62 6.07 4.67
N THR A 175 0.48 6.77 4.66
CA THR A 175 -0.44 6.69 3.53
C THR A 175 0.15 7.50 2.39
N HIS A 176 0.38 6.85 1.25
CA HIS A 176 1.03 7.47 0.11
C HIS A 176 0.05 7.59 -1.06
N PHE A 177 -0.06 8.79 -1.63
CA PHE A 177 -0.90 9.06 -2.80
C PHE A 177 -0.05 9.33 -4.03
N ILE A 178 -0.55 8.96 -5.21
CA ILE A 178 0.11 9.28 -6.48
C ILE A 178 -0.81 10.24 -7.23
N TYR A 179 -0.27 11.40 -7.63
CA TYR A 179 -1.01 12.43 -8.37
C TYR A 179 -1.70 11.84 -9.60
N GLU A 180 -0.98 11.06 -10.39
CA GLU A 180 -1.45 10.43 -11.62
C GLU A 180 -2.68 9.52 -11.40
N GLU A 181 -2.74 8.80 -10.29
CA GLU A 181 -3.85 7.88 -10.00
C GLU A 181 -5.15 8.63 -9.66
N LEU A 182 -5.04 9.87 -9.21
CA LEU A 182 -6.18 10.72 -8.84
C LEU A 182 -6.66 11.61 -10.00
N GLN A 183 -5.92 11.65 -11.12
CA GLN A 183 -6.28 12.45 -12.28
C GLN A 183 -6.76 11.56 -13.45
N PRO A 184 -7.94 11.83 -14.02
CA PRO A 184 -8.41 11.09 -15.19
C PRO A 184 -7.55 11.43 -16.41
N ILE A 185 -6.81 10.43 -16.92
CA ILE A 185 -5.94 10.51 -18.11
C ILE A 185 -4.82 11.55 -17.93
N ASN A 186 -3.63 11.07 -17.60
CA ASN A 186 -2.44 11.90 -17.44
C ASN A 186 -1.37 11.56 -18.51
N GLU A 187 -0.40 12.45 -18.65
CA GLU A 187 0.71 12.29 -19.62
C GLU A 187 1.51 11.02 -19.33
N TYR A 188 1.73 10.71 -18.05
CA TYR A 188 2.48 9.54 -17.61
C TYR A 188 1.83 8.24 -18.09
N ASP A 189 0.52 8.05 -17.88
CA ASP A 189 -0.24 6.88 -18.31
C ASP A 189 -0.27 6.76 -19.83
N SER A 190 -0.43 7.89 -20.52
CA SER A 190 -0.40 7.92 -21.99
C SER A 190 0.96 7.48 -22.51
N ARG A 191 2.05 7.96 -21.90
CA ARG A 191 3.42 7.57 -22.23
C ARG A 191 3.67 6.09 -21.94
N LYS A 192 3.31 5.63 -20.74
CA LYS A 192 3.51 4.25 -20.30
C LYS A 192 2.69 3.26 -21.13
N ALA A 193 1.47 3.64 -21.54
CA ALA A 193 0.67 2.86 -22.48
C ALA A 193 1.37 2.73 -23.84
N CYS A 194 1.95 3.83 -24.37
CA CYS A 194 2.74 3.79 -25.60
C CYS A 194 4.01 2.94 -25.46
N GLU A 195 4.73 3.07 -24.36
CA GLU A 195 5.94 2.26 -24.07
C GLU A 195 5.60 0.77 -23.96
N ASN A 196 4.53 0.42 -23.23
CA ASN A 196 4.04 -0.94 -23.10
C ASN A 196 3.61 -1.51 -24.47
N PHE A 197 2.89 -0.71 -25.27
CA PHE A 197 2.50 -1.10 -26.63
C PHE A 197 3.74 -1.36 -27.50
N TYR A 198 4.71 -0.45 -27.49
CA TYR A 198 5.95 -0.59 -28.23
C TYR A 198 6.73 -1.84 -27.81
N GLY A 199 6.91 -2.06 -26.50
CA GLY A 199 7.56 -3.24 -25.95
C GLY A 199 6.85 -4.53 -26.38
N SER A 200 5.52 -4.56 -26.32
CA SER A 200 4.72 -5.74 -26.67
C SER A 200 4.82 -6.17 -28.14
N ILE A 201 5.06 -5.22 -29.06
CA ILE A 201 5.16 -5.49 -30.50
C ILE A 201 6.60 -5.71 -30.95
N PHE A 202 7.54 -4.92 -30.44
CA PHE A 202 8.87 -4.79 -31.04
C PHE A 202 10.01 -5.34 -30.18
N GLN A 203 9.78 -5.65 -28.90
CA GLN A 203 10.79 -6.25 -28.02
C GLN A 203 10.32 -7.65 -27.60
N LYS A 204 10.74 -8.66 -28.36
CA LYS A 204 10.71 -10.08 -27.97
C LYS A 204 12.09 -10.55 -27.57
#